data_AF-A0A954VYS2-F1
#
_entry.id   AF-A0A954VYS2-F1
#
_cell.length_a   1.000
_cell.length_b   1.000
_cell.length_c   1.000
_cell.angle_alpha   90.00
_cell.angle_beta   90.00
_cell.angle_gamma   90.00
#
_symmetry.space_group_name_H-M   'P 1'
#
loop_
_entity.id
_entity.type
_entity.pdbx_description
1 polymer ?
#
loop_
_entity_poly.entity_id
_entity_poly.type
_entity_poly.pdbx_seq_one_letter_code
_entity_poly.pdbx_strand_id
1 'polypeptide(L)'
;VDSLAQLRDDLAMHFSIEESLGYFTDPLECAPWLCDEAAKLLSQHDRLYREIGRLVENADALSRSEAWLEFEKSIPRQFISFYHRLQKHESAEVDLIMDALYLDIGVGD
;
A
#
# COMPACT_ATOMS: atom_id res chain seq x y z
N VAL A 1 7.10 -15.18 -11.41
CA VAL A 1 7.14 -13.75 -11.79
C VAL A 1 5.72 -13.24 -11.96
N ASP A 2 4.87 -13.97 -12.68
CA ASP A 2 3.46 -13.61 -12.96
C ASP A 2 2.64 -13.24 -11.73
N SER A 3 2.74 -14.00 -10.63
CA SER A 3 2.01 -13.67 -9.39
C SER A 3 2.45 -12.34 -8.76
N LEU A 4 3.72 -11.94 -8.89
CA LEU A 4 4.18 -10.62 -8.42
C LEU A 4 3.67 -9.50 -9.34
N ALA A 5 3.60 -9.75 -10.64
CA ALA A 5 3.04 -8.81 -11.60
C ALA A 5 1.54 -8.61 -11.36
N GLN A 6 0.80 -9.70 -11.10
CA GLN A 6 -0.61 -9.61 -10.72
C GLN A 6 -0.80 -8.82 -9.43
N LEU A 7 0.01 -9.08 -8.40
CA LEU A 7 -0.06 -8.32 -7.15
C LEU A 7 0.19 -6.82 -7.36
N ARG A 8 1.15 -6.44 -8.22
CA ARG A 8 1.36 -5.03 -8.59
C ARG A 8 0.11 -4.41 -9.21
N ASP A 9 -0.55 -5.14 -10.10
CA ASP A 9 -1.72 -4.64 -10.83
C ASP A 9 -2.93 -4.54 -9.90
N ASP A 10 -3.12 -5.51 -9.00
CA ASP A 10 -4.15 -5.47 -7.96
C ASP A 10 -3.95 -4.28 -7.03
N LEU A 11 -2.70 -3.99 -6.62
CA LEU A 11 -2.38 -2.83 -5.79
C LEU A 11 -2.57 -1.50 -6.53
N ALA A 12 -2.25 -1.42 -7.83
CA ALA A 12 -2.53 -0.22 -8.61
C ALA A 12 -4.03 0.09 -8.64
N MET A 13 -4.84 -0.95 -8.85
CA MET A 13 -6.29 -0.81 -8.84
C MET A 13 -6.80 -0.41 -7.45
N HIS A 14 -6.29 -1.04 -6.40
CA HIS A 14 -6.65 -0.74 -5.02
C HIS A 14 -6.39 0.73 -4.65
N PHE A 15 -5.15 1.21 -4.85
CA PHE A 15 -4.79 2.60 -4.57
C PHE A 15 -5.61 3.59 -5.41
N SER A 16 -5.88 3.26 -6.68
CA SER A 16 -6.71 4.11 -7.54
C SER A 16 -8.15 4.21 -7.02
N ILE A 17 -8.70 3.13 -6.47
CA ILE A 17 -10.04 3.10 -5.87
C ILE A 17 -10.09 3.98 -4.62
N GLU A 18 -9.10 3.88 -3.75
CA GLU A 18 -9.03 4.67 -2.51
C GLU A 18 -8.88 6.17 -2.78
N GLU A 19 -8.05 6.52 -3.75
CA GLU A 19 -7.82 7.90 -4.19
C GLU A 19 -9.04 8.49 -4.89
N SER A 20 -9.77 7.70 -5.69
CA SER A 20 -10.89 8.20 -6.51
C SER A 20 -12.24 8.19 -5.82
N LEU A 21 -12.52 7.19 -4.96
CA LEU A 21 -13.77 7.12 -4.21
C LEU A 21 -13.77 8.03 -2.98
N GLY A 22 -12.64 8.66 -2.66
CA GLY A 22 -12.55 9.55 -1.52
C GLY A 22 -12.85 8.83 -0.21
N TYR A 23 -12.45 7.56 -0.08
CA TYR A 23 -12.49 6.84 1.21
C TYR A 23 -11.77 7.63 2.31
N PHE A 24 -10.80 8.45 1.91
CA PHE A 24 -10.20 9.47 2.76
C PHE A 24 -10.95 10.79 2.73
N THR A 25 -11.59 11.23 1.65
CA THR A 25 -12.19 12.59 1.59
C THR A 25 -13.43 12.77 2.49
N ASP A 26 -14.38 11.83 2.51
CA ASP A 26 -15.64 11.96 3.26
C ASP A 26 -15.45 11.95 4.81
N PRO A 27 -14.56 11.09 5.38
CA PRO A 27 -14.26 11.14 6.82
C PRO A 27 -13.38 12.33 7.24
N LEU A 28 -12.68 12.98 6.30
CA LEU A 28 -11.75 14.08 6.55
C LEU A 28 -12.38 15.46 6.55
N GLU A 29 -13.60 15.62 6.02
CA GLU A 29 -14.29 16.92 6.04
C GLU A 29 -14.62 17.41 7.47
N CYS A 30 -14.57 16.52 8.48
CA CYS A 30 -14.87 16.84 9.88
C CYS A 30 -13.65 17.13 10.78
N ALA A 31 -12.42 16.71 10.44
CA ALA A 31 -11.30 16.76 11.37
C ALA A 31 -9.93 17.10 10.71
N PRO A 32 -9.39 18.32 10.91
CA PRO A 32 -8.14 18.76 10.28
C PRO A 32 -6.91 17.89 10.59
N TRP A 33 -6.85 17.22 11.75
CA TRP A 33 -5.71 16.37 12.11
C TRP A 33 -5.72 15.02 11.38
N LEU A 34 -6.89 14.54 10.94
CA LEU A 34 -6.96 13.33 10.11
C LEU A 34 -6.44 13.64 8.70
N CYS A 35 -6.55 14.89 8.22
CA CYS A 35 -6.14 15.28 6.87
C CYS A 35 -4.63 15.09 6.65
N ASP A 36 -3.83 15.41 7.66
CA ASP A 36 -2.37 15.29 7.58
C ASP A 36 -1.93 13.82 7.53
N GLU A 37 -2.55 12.95 8.34
CA GLU A 37 -2.21 11.52 8.33
C GLU A 37 -2.73 10.83 7.07
N ALA A 38 -3.92 11.18 6.58
CA ALA A 38 -4.42 10.72 5.30
C ALA A 38 -3.52 11.13 4.13
N ALA A 39 -3.10 12.40 4.06
CA ALA A 39 -2.18 12.87 3.03
C ALA A 39 -0.84 12.10 3.08
N LYS A 40 -0.38 11.78 4.29
CA LYS A 40 0.81 10.96 4.50
C LYS A 40 0.61 9.51 4.06
N LEU A 41 -0.56 8.92 4.28
CA LEU A 41 -0.88 7.55 3.80
C LEU A 41 -0.99 7.50 2.28
N LEU A 42 -1.70 8.45 1.67
CA LEU A 42 -1.78 8.60 0.22
C LEU A 42 -0.39 8.74 -0.43
N SER A 43 0.52 9.50 0.19
CA SER A 43 1.89 9.62 -0.32
C SER A 43 2.69 8.30 -0.29
N GLN A 44 2.27 7.33 0.51
CA GLN A 44 2.92 6.01 0.59
C GLN A 44 2.49 5.09 -0.57
N HIS A 45 1.35 5.33 -1.22
CA HIS A 45 0.88 4.53 -2.37
C HIS A 45 1.90 4.51 -3.50
N ASP A 46 2.35 5.69 -3.96
CA ASP A 46 3.37 5.82 -5.03
C ASP A 46 4.67 5.09 -4.63
N ARG A 47 5.07 5.19 -3.37
CA ARG A 47 6.27 4.53 -2.86
C ARG A 47 6.13 3.00 -2.89
N LEU A 48 5.02 2.47 -2.37
CA LEU A 48 4.75 1.03 -2.35
C LEU A 48 4.62 0.48 -3.77
N TYR A 49 3.92 1.20 -4.65
CA TYR A 49 3.76 0.83 -6.05
C TYR A 49 5.10 0.74 -6.79
N ARG A 50 5.98 1.75 -6.65
CA ARG A 50 7.33 1.70 -7.23
C ARG A 50 8.19 0.59 -6.65
N GLU A 51 7.94 0.18 -5.43
CA GLU A 51 8.69 -0.87 -4.77
C GLU A 51 8.31 -2.25 -5.32
N ILE A 52 7.01 -2.56 -5.41
CA ILE A 52 6.55 -3.80 -6.03
C ILE A 52 6.89 -3.85 -7.53
N GLY A 53 6.86 -2.69 -8.23
CA GLY A 53 7.31 -2.58 -9.61
C GLY A 53 8.78 -3.00 -9.79
N ARG A 54 9.68 -2.46 -8.95
CA ARG A 54 11.10 -2.86 -8.95
C ARG A 54 11.30 -4.33 -8.59
N LEU A 55 10.50 -4.87 -7.68
CA LEU A 55 10.55 -6.29 -7.33
C LEU A 55 10.18 -7.17 -8.53
N VAL A 56 9.13 -6.81 -9.28
CA VAL A 56 8.71 -7.51 -10.50
C VAL A 56 9.79 -7.43 -11.58
N GLU A 57 10.34 -6.24 -11.84
CA GLU A 57 11.42 -6.04 -12.82
C GLU A 57 12.66 -6.87 -12.48
N ASN A 58 13.07 -6.88 -11.21
CA ASN A 58 14.20 -7.67 -10.75
C ASN A 58 13.94 -9.17 -10.87
N ALA A 59 12.73 -9.62 -10.49
CA ALA A 59 12.34 -11.02 -10.64
C ALA A 59 12.34 -11.48 -12.11
N ASP A 60 11.84 -10.64 -13.03
CA ASP A 60 11.87 -10.92 -14.46
C ASP A 60 13.31 -10.98 -15.01
N ALA A 61 14.15 -10.00 -14.65
CA ALA A 61 15.55 -9.96 -15.07
C ALA A 61 16.37 -11.17 -14.60
N LEU A 62 16.21 -11.57 -13.33
CA LEU A 62 16.87 -12.75 -12.78
C LEU A 62 16.34 -14.06 -13.37
N SER A 63 15.03 -14.13 -13.66
CA SER A 63 14.43 -15.29 -14.31
C SER A 63 14.93 -15.45 -15.75
N ARG A 64 15.08 -14.37 -16.51
CA ARG A 64 15.58 -14.39 -17.89
C ARG A 64 17.07 -14.69 -18.00
N SER A 65 17.85 -14.28 -17.01
CA SER A 65 19.29 -14.54 -16.97
C SER A 65 19.65 -15.91 -16.37
N GLU A 66 18.64 -16.71 -15.98
CA GLU A 66 18.80 -18.02 -15.33
C GLU A 66 19.65 -17.98 -14.05
N ALA A 67 19.70 -16.82 -13.38
CA ALA A 67 20.45 -16.60 -12.15
C ALA A 67 19.69 -17.14 -10.92
N TRP A 68 19.31 -18.43 -10.95
CA TRP A 68 18.39 -19.05 -9.98
C TRP A 68 18.85 -18.92 -8.52
N LEU A 69 20.16 -19.04 -8.26
CA LEU A 69 20.70 -18.89 -6.91
C LEU A 69 20.50 -17.47 -6.34
N GLU A 70 20.61 -16.45 -7.19
CA GLU A 70 20.40 -15.06 -6.79
C GLU A 70 18.91 -14.73 -6.71
N PHE A 71 18.10 -15.30 -7.59
CA PHE A 71 16.65 -15.24 -7.53
C PHE A 71 16.13 -15.77 -6.18
N GLU A 72 16.50 -17.00 -5.81
CA GLU A 72 16.06 -17.66 -4.57
C GLU A 72 16.50 -16.91 -3.31
N LYS A 73 17.63 -16.22 -3.35
CA LYS A 73 18.15 -15.46 -2.20
C LYS A 73 17.53 -14.07 -2.10
N SER A 74 17.37 -13.37 -3.23
CA SER A 74 17.07 -11.94 -3.25
C SER A 74 15.57 -11.66 -3.29
N ILE A 75 14.79 -12.40 -4.07
CA ILE A 75 13.37 -12.12 -4.29
C ILE A 75 12.54 -12.35 -3.02
N PRO A 76 12.68 -13.46 -2.26
CA PRO A 76 11.91 -13.64 -1.03
C PRO A 76 12.21 -12.58 0.02
N ARG A 77 13.47 -12.13 0.15
CA ARG A 77 13.86 -11.09 1.11
C ARG A 77 13.25 -9.74 0.76
N GLN A 78 13.30 -9.36 -0.52
CA GLN A 78 12.67 -8.13 -0.99
C GLN A 78 11.15 -8.19 -0.80
N PHE A 79 10.53 -9.32 -1.14
CA PHE A 79 9.09 -9.52 -0.96
C PHE A 79 8.66 -9.41 0.50
N ILE A 80 9.35 -10.08 1.44
CA ILE A 80 9.02 -9.99 2.88
C ILE A 80 9.16 -8.55 3.37
N SER A 81 10.20 -7.84 2.92
CA SER A 81 10.41 -6.44 3.28
C SER A 81 9.28 -5.53 2.78
N PHE A 82 8.86 -5.74 1.53
CA PHE A 82 7.71 -5.08 0.92
C PHE A 82 6.41 -5.39 1.68
N TYR A 83 6.16 -6.67 1.95
CA TYR A 83 4.96 -7.14 2.64
C TYR A 83 4.80 -6.49 4.02
N HIS A 84 5.87 -6.40 4.82
CA HIS A 84 5.81 -5.72 6.11
C HIS A 84 5.51 -4.22 5.99
N ARG A 85 5.97 -3.57 4.91
CA ARG A 85 5.65 -2.15 4.67
C ARG A 85 4.19 -1.98 4.27
N LEU A 86 3.69 -2.83 3.38
CA LEU A 86 2.28 -2.85 2.98
C LEU A 86 1.39 -3.10 4.20
N GLN A 87 1.65 -4.14 4.99
CA GLN A 87 0.87 -4.44 6.20
C GLN A 87 0.84 -3.28 7.20
N LYS A 88 1.96 -2.56 7.35
CA LYS A 88 2.01 -1.38 8.23
C LYS A 88 1.15 -0.23 7.69
N HIS A 89 1.15 -0.03 6.39
CA HIS A 89 0.35 1.00 5.72
C HIS A 89 -1.14 0.69 5.87
N GLU A 90 -1.56 -0.52 5.53
CA GLU A 90 -2.96 -1.00 5.67
C GLU A 90 -3.45 -0.87 7.12
N SER A 91 -2.62 -1.22 8.10
CA SER A 91 -2.96 -1.07 9.52
C SER A 91 -3.21 0.40 9.88
N ALA A 92 -2.41 1.32 9.36
CA ALA A 92 -2.56 2.75 9.63
C ALA A 92 -3.79 3.34 8.95
N GLU A 93 -4.20 2.82 7.79
CA GLU A 93 -5.45 3.20 7.14
C GLU A 93 -6.67 2.71 7.91
N VAL A 94 -6.65 1.46 8.38
CA VAL A 94 -7.69 0.92 9.25
C VAL A 94 -7.82 1.74 10.53
N ASP A 95 -6.70 2.07 11.17
CA ASP A 95 -6.69 2.92 12.38
C ASP A 95 -7.31 4.30 12.08
N LEU A 96 -6.96 4.91 10.95
CA LEU A 96 -7.51 6.21 10.53
C LEU A 96 -9.02 6.14 10.28
N ILE A 97 -9.51 5.10 9.61
CA ILE A 97 -10.94 4.88 9.37
C ILE A 97 -11.69 4.69 10.69
N MET A 98 -11.13 3.90 11.61
CA MET A 98 -11.74 3.67 12.92
C MET A 98 -11.79 4.96 13.75
N ASP A 99 -10.70 5.73 13.78
CA ASP A 99 -10.64 7.02 14.47
C ASP A 99 -11.69 8.00 13.93
N ALA A 100 -11.84 8.07 12.61
CA ALA A 100 -12.85 8.90 11.98
C ALA A 100 -14.29 8.45 12.36
N LEU A 101 -14.55 7.14 12.35
CA LEU A 101 -15.86 6.59 12.75
C LEU A 101 -16.18 6.83 14.24
N TYR A 102 -15.20 6.66 15.13
CA TYR A 102 -15.42 6.92 16.57
C TYR A 102 -15.68 8.40 16.86
N LEU A 103 -15.07 9.30 16.10
CA LEU A 103 -15.33 10.75 16.19
C LEU A 103 -16.73 11.12 15.67
N ASP A 104 -17.16 10.51 14.57
CA ASP A 104 -18.50 10.73 14.00
C ASP A 104 -19.62 10.25 14.95
N ILE A 105 -19.40 9.13 15.64
CA ILE A 105 -20.34 8.59 16.64
C ILE A 105 -20.28 9.37 17.97
N GLY A 106 -19.17 10.04 18.26
CA GLY A 106 -18.87 10.71 19.54
C GLY A 106 -19.56 12.06 19.79
N VAL A 107 -20.42 12.54 18.89
CA VAL A 107 -21.14 13.83 19.06
C VAL A 107 -22.56 13.65 19.62
N GLY A 108 -22.89 12.46 20.13
CA GLY A 108 -24.18 12.15 20.75
C GLY A 108 -24.14 12.07 22.28
N ASP A 109 -24.63 13.15 22.92
CA ASP A 109 -24.87 13.43 24.36
C ASP A 109 -23.67 13.98 25.18
#